data_AF-A0A7V9C6B0-F1
#
_entry.id   AF-A0A7V9C6B0-F1
#
_cell.length_a   1.000
_cell.length_b   1.000
_cell.length_c   1.000
_cell.angle_alpha   90.00
_cell.angle_beta   90.00
_cell.angle_gamma   90.00
#
_symmetry.space_group_name_H-M   'P 1'
#
loop_
_entity.id
_entity.type
_entity.pdbx_description
1 polymer ?
#
loop_
_entity_poly.entity_id
_entity_poly.type
_entity_poly.pdbx_seq_one_letter_code
_entity_poly.pdbx_strand_id
1 'polypeptide(L)' 'MSDSTALIGTKVSGRRRRPKAVDGLRVCSSPRCSTRLSRYNRNGTCYMHSPITFPRVRGRDIPVVDV' A
#
# COMPACT_ATOMS: atom_id res chain seq x y z
N MET A 1 -13.94 22.70 39.82
CA MET A 1 -12.89 21.67 39.80
C MET A 1 -12.89 21.07 38.41
N SER A 2 -11.92 21.44 37.59
CA SER A 2 -11.87 21.09 36.17
C SER A 2 -10.98 19.86 36.02
N ASP A 3 -11.58 18.69 35.77
CA ASP A 3 -10.83 17.47 35.47
C ASP A 3 -10.14 17.61 34.12
N SER A 4 -8.82 17.66 34.15
CA SER A 4 -7.96 17.67 32.98
C SER A 4 -7.84 16.25 32.43
N THR A 5 -8.59 15.96 31.36
CA THR A 5 -8.48 14.70 30.62
C THR A 5 -7.08 14.59 29.99
N ALA A 6 -6.18 13.86 30.65
CA ALA A 6 -4.83 13.67 30.14
C ALA A 6 -4.85 12.80 28.88
N LEU A 7 -4.39 13.37 27.76
CA LEU A 7 -4.16 12.63 26.52
C LEU A 7 -2.89 11.78 26.67
N ILE A 8 -3.06 10.46 26.86
CA ILE A 8 -1.93 9.53 26.94
C ILE A 8 -1.64 9.00 25.53
N GLY A 9 -0.50 9.42 24.97
CA GLY A 9 -0.03 8.94 23.68
C GLY A 9 0.55 7.51 23.76
N THR A 10 0.32 6.71 22.72
CA THR A 10 0.93 5.38 22.57
C THR A 10 2.36 5.53 22.05
N LYS A 11 3.33 4.85 22.68
CA LYS A 11 4.71 4.81 22.17
C LYS A 11 4.74 4.17 20.79
N VAL A 12 5.32 4.87 19.81
CA VAL A 12 5.59 4.32 18.47
C VAL A 12 6.65 3.23 18.63
N SER A 13 6.20 1.97 18.68
CA SER A 13 7.08 0.81 18.68
C SER A 13 7.31 0.34 17.25
N GLY A 14 8.55 -0.05 16.94
CA GLY A 14 8.92 -0.55 15.63
C GLY A 14 8.11 -1.80 15.25
N ARG A 15 7.92 -2.01 13.95
CA ARG A 15 7.24 -3.21 13.44
C ARG A 15 8.07 -4.45 13.79
N ARG A 16 7.47 -5.42 14.48
CA ARG A 16 8.16 -6.65 14.93
C ARG A 16 8.72 -7.54 13.80
N ARG A 17 8.25 -7.37 12.55
CA ARG A 17 8.69 -8.16 11.40
C ARG A 17 9.15 -7.28 10.24
N ARG A 18 10.20 -7.73 9.56
CA ARG A 18 10.71 -7.12 8.32
C ARG A 18 9.61 -7.10 7.25
N PRO A 19 9.54 -6.04 6.41
CA PRO A 19 8.67 -6.04 5.23
C PRO A 19 8.97 -7.23 4.32
N LYS A 20 7.92 -7.86 3.77
CA LYS A 20 8.11 -8.88 2.72
C LYS A 20 8.75 -8.24 1.49
N ALA A 21 9.78 -8.87 0.97
CA ALA A 21 10.42 -8.52 -0.28
C ALA A 21 10.19 -9.64 -1.32
N VAL A 22 10.26 -9.28 -2.59
CA VAL A 22 10.27 -10.17 -3.74
C VAL A 22 11.62 -9.97 -4.42
N ASP A 23 12.39 -11.03 -4.55
CA ASP A 23 13.73 -10.96 -5.13
C ASP A 23 13.71 -11.21 -6.65
N GLY A 24 14.86 -11.01 -7.30
CA GLY A 24 15.05 -11.20 -8.73
C GLY A 24 14.91 -9.93 -9.58
N LEU A 25 15.42 -10.03 -10.82
CA LEU A 25 15.32 -8.99 -11.84
C LEU A 25 13.93 -9.02 -12.48
N ARG A 26 13.06 -8.10 -12.05
CA ARG A 26 11.68 -8.03 -12.53
C ARG A 26 11.41 -6.75 -13.30
N VAL A 27 10.63 -6.88 -14.36
CA VAL A 27 10.19 -5.77 -15.22
C VAL A 27 8.66 -5.77 -15.25
N CYS A 28 8.06 -4.59 -15.41
CA CYS A 28 6.62 -4.42 -15.53
C CYS A 28 6.03 -5.31 -16.64
N SER A 29 4.93 -6.00 -16.34
CA SER A 29 4.23 -6.88 -17.29
C SER A 29 3.43 -6.17 -18.39
N SER A 30 3.42 -4.83 -18.39
CA SER A 30 2.69 -4.04 -19.40
C SER A 30 3.45 -4.08 -20.74
N PRO A 31 2.76 -4.25 -21.88
CA PRO A 31 3.41 -4.24 -23.19
C PRO A 31 4.27 -2.99 -23.38
N ARG A 32 5.50 -3.19 -23.86
CA ARG A 32 6.49 -2.12 -24.12
C ARG A 32 6.89 -1.30 -22.88
N CYS A 33 6.63 -1.77 -21.67
CA CYS A 33 7.13 -1.13 -20.45
C CYS A 33 8.42 -1.80 -19.96
N SER A 34 9.53 -1.07 -19.97
CA SER A 34 10.84 -1.54 -19.49
C SER A 34 11.11 -1.18 -18.02
N THR A 35 10.10 -0.70 -17.28
CA THR A 35 10.28 -0.27 -15.89
C THR A 35 10.67 -1.44 -14.99
N ARG A 36 11.84 -1.36 -14.36
CA ARG A 36 12.28 -2.32 -13.34
C ARG A 36 11.44 -2.20 -12.08
N LEU A 37 10.95 -3.33 -11.57
CA LEU A 37 10.16 -3.37 -10.36
C LEU A 37 11.09 -3.39 -9.14
N SER A 38 10.74 -2.60 -8.12
CA SER A 38 11.46 -2.64 -6.84
C SER A 38 11.20 -3.95 -6.12
N ARG A 39 12.14 -4.37 -5.28
CA ARG A 39 12.00 -5.58 -4.45
C ARG A 39 10.81 -5.54 -3.49
N TYR A 40 10.24 -4.36 -3.23
CA TYR A 40 9.09 -4.20 -2.35
C TYR A 40 7.77 -4.16 -3.12
N ASN A 41 7.81 -4.05 -4.45
CA ASN A 41 6.63 -4.14 -5.29
C ASN A 41 6.22 -5.61 -5.46
N ARG A 42 5.08 -5.95 -4.86
CA ARG A 42 4.51 -7.29 -4.93
C ARG A 42 3.68 -7.53 -6.19
N ASN A 43 3.33 -6.48 -6.90
CA ASN A 43 2.53 -6.56 -8.13
C ASN A 43 3.41 -6.94 -9.32
N GLY A 44 2.77 -7.36 -10.42
CA GLY A 44 3.43 -7.56 -11.72
C GLY A 44 3.63 -6.27 -12.52
N THR A 45 2.98 -5.18 -12.11
CA THR A 45 2.98 -3.90 -12.81
C THR A 45 3.70 -2.80 -12.03
N CYS A 46 4.23 -1.80 -12.74
CA CYS A 46 4.80 -0.60 -12.15
C CYS A 46 3.70 0.36 -11.67
N TYR A 47 4.08 1.43 -10.98
CA TYR A 47 3.12 2.39 -10.42
C TYR A 47 2.24 3.07 -11.47
N MET A 48 2.72 3.20 -12.71
CA MET A 48 1.93 3.77 -13.82
C MET A 48 0.92 2.78 -14.41
N HIS A 49 1.15 1.48 -14.22
CA HIS A 49 0.32 0.40 -14.78
C HIS A 49 -0.39 -0.40 -13.68
N SER A 50 -0.33 0.06 -12.43
CA SER A 50 -1.13 -0.51 -11.35
C SER A 50 -2.56 -0.03 -11.49
N PRO A 51 -3.57 -0.90 -11.27
CA PRO A 51 -4.96 -0.47 -11.22
C PRO A 51 -5.16 0.66 -10.22
N ILE A 52 -5.98 1.63 -10.58
CA ILE A 52 -6.36 2.70 -9.66
C ILE A 52 -7.30 2.10 -8.61
N THR A 53 -6.85 2.07 -7.36
CA THR A 53 -7.68 1.61 -6.23
C THR A 53 -8.20 2.80 -5.45
N PHE A 54 -9.53 2.93 -5.37
CA PHE A 54 -10.15 3.94 -4.51
C PHE A 54 -10.18 3.45 -3.05
N PRO A 55 -9.87 4.31 -2.07
CA PRO A 55 -9.96 3.92 -0.67
C PRO A 55 -11.40 3.60 -0.28
N ARG A 56 -11.58 2.60 0.58
CA ARG A 56 -12.89 2.31 1.17
C ARG A 56 -13.25 3.43 2.13
N VAL A 57 -14.35 4.14 1.86
CA VAL A 57 -14.90 5.13 2.79
C VAL A 57 -16.04 4.47 3.57
N ARG A 58 -16.11 4.72 4.89
CA ARG A 58 -17.21 4.19 5.71
C ARG A 58 -18.56 4.63 5.12
N GLY A 59 -19.49 3.70 4.96
CA GLY A 59 -20.84 3.97 4.46
C GLY A 59 -20.95 4.19 2.94
N ARG A 60 -19.92 3.85 2.15
CA ARG A 60 -20.01 3.85 0.69
C ARG A 60 -19.62 2.49 0.12
N ASP A 61 -20.50 1.94 -0.71
CA ASP A 61 -20.21 0.76 -1.51
C ASP A 61 -19.30 1.16 -2.67
N ILE A 62 -18.27 0.35 -2.91
CA ILE A 62 -17.36 0.56 -4.03
C ILE A 62 -17.96 -0.22 -5.19
N PRO A 63 -18.33 0.43 -6.31
CA PRO A 63 -18.72 -0.32 -7.49
C PRO A 63 -17.52 -1.16 -7.92
N VAL A 64 -17.75 -2.46 -8.10
CA VAL A 64 -16.76 -3.33 -8.74
C VAL A 64 -16.69 -2.86 -10.18
N VAL A 65 -15.68 -2.07 -10.51
CA VAL A 65 -15.33 -1.75 -11.89
C VAL A 65 -14.43 -2.88 -12.36
N ASP A 66 -14.99 -3.77 -13.18
CA ASP A 66 -14.20 -4.80 -13.85
C ASP A 66 -13.18 -4.11 -14.77
N VAL A 67 -11.90 -4.44 -14.57
CA VAL A 67 -10.76 -3.95 -15.37
C VAL A 67 -10.38 -5.01 -16.39
#